data_AF-A0A7V5E967-F1
#
_entry.id   AF-A0A7V5E967-F1
#
_cell.length_a   1.000
_cell.length_b   1.000
_cell.length_c   1.000
_cell.angle_alpha   90.00
_cell.angle_beta   90.00
_cell.angle_gamma   90.00
#
_symmetry.space_group_name_H-M   'P 1'
#
loop_
_entity.id
_entity.type
_entity.pdbx_description
1 polymer ?
#
loop_
_entity_poly.entity_id
_entity_poly.type
_entity_poly.pdbx_seq_one_letter_code
_entity_poly.pdbx_strand_id
1 'polypeptide(L)' 'MRGGNLIHELRATLYDLDERPAITSFMAGLGGETIWPEDFTYMAKVLTEMAKEKRAKKYVYWIGFEPDEK' A
#
# COMPACT_ATOMS: atom_id res chain seq x y z
N MET A 1 0.32 -11.61 8.93
CA MET A 1 -0.98 -10.94 8.65
C MET A 1 -0.84 -9.50 9.11
N ARG A 2 -0.76 -8.53 8.20
CA ARG A 2 -0.58 -7.10 8.52
C ARG A 2 -1.40 -6.30 7.51
N GLY A 3 -2.14 -5.28 7.95
CA GLY A 3 -2.89 -4.34 7.08
C GLY A 3 -4.33 -4.10 7.56
N GLY A 4 -5.07 -3.27 6.81
CA GLY A 4 -6.50 -3.05 7.01
C GLY A 4 -7.37 -4.10 6.30
N ASN A 5 -8.66 -4.16 6.61
CA ASN A 5 -9.57 -5.21 6.11
C ASN A 5 -9.60 -5.31 4.57
N LEU A 6 -9.57 -4.17 3.86
CA LEU A 6 -9.68 -4.13 2.39
C LEU A 6 -8.57 -4.90 1.66
N ILE A 7 -7.36 -4.96 2.21
CA ILE A 7 -6.25 -5.66 1.55
C ILE A 7 -6.48 -7.17 1.49
N HIS A 8 -7.20 -7.71 2.47
CA HIS A 8 -7.50 -9.13 2.55
C HIS A 8 -8.55 -9.51 1.50
N GLU A 9 -9.61 -8.73 1.41
CA GLU A 9 -10.67 -8.92 0.42
C GLU A 9 -10.16 -8.73 -1.02
N LEU A 10 -9.32 -7.72 -1.26
CA LEU A 10 -8.71 -7.49 -2.56
C LEU A 10 -7.81 -8.65 -2.98
N ARG A 11 -6.96 -9.14 -2.07
CA ARG A 11 -6.07 -10.29 -2.35
C ARG A 11 -6.83 -11.58 -2.59
N ALA A 12 -7.93 -11.80 -1.86
CA ALA A 12 -8.79 -12.95 -2.05
C ALA A 12 -9.48 -12.89 -3.42
N THR A 13 -10.00 -11.71 -3.80
CA THR A 13 -10.66 -11.48 -5.09
C THR A 13 -9.71 -11.71 -6.28
N LEU A 14 -8.44 -11.33 -6.13
CA LEU A 14 -7.42 -11.46 -7.18
C LEU A 14 -6.66 -12.80 -7.13
N TYR A 15 -7.05 -13.73 -6.25
CA TYR A 15 -6.29 -14.95 -6.00
C TYR A 15 -6.26 -15.91 -7.21
N ASP A 16 -7.38 -15.96 -7.95
CA ASP A 16 -7.58 -16.88 -9.07
C ASP A 16 -7.03 -16.36 -10.40
N LEU A 17 -6.40 -15.18 -10.42
CA LEU A 17 -5.73 -14.69 -11.63
C LEU A 17 -4.47 -15.49 -11.93
N ASP A 18 -4.29 -15.86 -13.21
CA ASP A 18 -3.08 -16.52 -13.71
C ASP A 18 -1.82 -15.68 -13.43
N GLU A 19 -1.91 -14.37 -13.68
CA GLU A 19 -0.88 -13.39 -13.34
C GLU A 19 -1.32 -12.51 -12.18
N ARG A 20 -0.82 -12.84 -10.98
CA ARG A 20 -1.14 -12.10 -9.76
C ARG A 20 -0.37 -10.78 -9.69
N PRO A 21 -1.04 -9.63 -9.54
CA PRO A 21 -0.35 -8.35 -9.40
C PRO A 21 0.38 -8.27 -8.05
N ALA A 22 1.44 -7.46 -7.99
CA ALA A 22 2.03 -7.06 -6.72
C ALA A 22 1.05 -6.16 -5.96
N ILE A 23 0.78 -6.50 -4.70
CA ILE A 23 -0.24 -5.84 -3.88
C ILE A 23 0.39 -5.32 -2.58
N THR A 24 0.06 -4.08 -2.20
CA THR A 24 0.41 -3.47 -0.90
C THR A 24 -0.76 -2.65 -0.35
N SER A 25 -0.69 -2.28 0.93
CA SER A 25 -1.69 -1.49 1.64
C SER A 25 -1.07 -0.23 2.22
N PHE A 26 -1.79 0.88 2.17
CA PHE A 26 -1.42 2.12 2.85
C PHE A 26 -2.41 2.38 3.98
N MET A 27 -1.91 2.47 5.21
CA MET A 27 -2.68 2.85 6.39
C MET A 27 -2.43 4.34 6.63
N ALA A 28 -3.44 5.17 6.43
CA ALA A 28 -3.36 6.62 6.55
C ALA A 28 -4.61 7.15 7.27
N GLY A 29 -4.58 8.42 7.69
CA GLY A 29 -5.70 9.08 8.38
C GLY A 29 -6.07 8.47 9.74
N LEU A 30 -5.09 7.91 10.45
CA LEU A 30 -5.31 7.35 11.78
C LEU A 30 -5.78 8.44 12.74
N GLY A 31 -6.78 8.12 13.57
CA GLY A 31 -7.35 9.09 14.50
C GLY A 31 -8.15 10.23 13.84
N GLY A 32 -8.45 10.13 12.54
CA GLY A 32 -9.14 11.18 11.79
C GLY A 32 -8.20 12.26 11.24
N GLU A 33 -6.89 12.02 11.25
CA GLU A 33 -5.93 12.90 10.60
C GLU A 33 -6.20 13.07 9.10
N THR A 34 -5.91 14.26 8.59
CA THR A 34 -6.03 14.55 7.16
C THR A 34 -4.96 13.81 6.38
N ILE A 35 -5.37 13.18 5.27
CA ILE A 35 -4.45 12.63 4.28
C ILE A 35 -4.21 13.71 3.23
N TRP A 36 -2.99 14.22 3.15
CA TRP A 36 -2.64 15.35 2.30
C TRP A 36 -2.29 14.90 0.87
N PRO A 37 -2.37 15.78 -0.14
CA PRO A 37 -1.98 15.46 -1.51
C PRO A 37 -0.56 14.87 -1.65
N GLU A 38 0.36 15.30 -0.77
CA GLU A 38 1.74 14.82 -0.72
C GLU A 38 1.80 13.33 -0.32
N ASP A 39 0.93 12.89 0.60
CA ASP A 39 0.82 11.49 1.01
C ASP A 39 0.41 10.62 -0.18
N PHE A 40 -0.59 11.07 -0.95
CA PHE A 40 -1.01 10.36 -2.18
C PHE A 40 0.10 10.34 -3.22
N THR A 41 0.88 11.42 -3.34
CA THR A 41 2.03 11.48 -4.23
C THR A 41 3.11 10.47 -3.83
N TYR A 42 3.37 10.31 -2.52
CA TYR A 42 4.26 9.28 -2.00
C TYR A 42 3.74 7.87 -2.28
N MET A 43 2.45 7.60 -2.00
CA MET A 43 1.81 6.31 -2.31
C MET A 43 1.97 5.96 -3.80
N ALA A 44 1.74 6.91 -4.70
CA ALA A 44 1.89 6.74 -6.14
C ALA A 44 3.35 6.44 -6.54
N LYS A 45 4.33 7.10 -5.91
CA LYS A 45 5.75 6.81 -6.12
C LYS A 45 6.08 5.36 -5.73
N VAL A 46 5.65 4.93 -4.54
CA VAL A 46 5.85 3.55 -4.05
C VAL A 46 5.25 2.53 -5.03
N LEU A 47 4.01 2.75 -5.48
CA LEU A 47 3.34 1.88 -6.44
C LEU A 47 4.06 1.84 -7.79
N THR A 48 4.57 2.97 -8.26
CA THR A 48 5.34 3.07 -9.51
C THR A 48 6.64 2.26 -9.43
N GLU A 49 7.36 2.33 -8.31
CA GLU A 49 8.54 1.51 -8.07
C GLU A 49 8.19 0.02 -8.01
N MET A 50 7.13 -0.34 -7.27
CA MET A 50 6.65 -1.73 -7.18
C MET A 50 6.26 -2.30 -8.55
N ALA A 51 5.63 -1.50 -9.40
CA ALA A 51 5.25 -1.91 -10.75
C ALA A 51 6.50 -2.21 -11.62
N LYS A 52 7.56 -1.40 -11.50
CA LYS A 52 8.84 -1.63 -12.19
C LYS A 52 9.53 -2.89 -11.70
N GLU A 53 9.54 -3.13 -10.39
CA GLU A 53 10.20 -4.27 -9.76
C GLU A 53 9.36 -5.56 -9.81
N LYS A 54 8.09 -5.46 -10.19
CA LYS A 54 7.07 -6.54 -10.14
C LYS A 54 7.00 -7.23 -8.76
N ARG A 55 7.31 -6.50 -7.69
CA ARG A 55 7.39 -7.04 -6.33
C ARG A 55 6.97 -6.00 -5.31
N ALA A 56 6.25 -6.44 -4.28
CA ALA A 56 5.97 -5.62 -3.10
C ALA A 56 7.18 -5.65 -2.13
N LYS A 57 7.73 -4.47 -1.82
CA LYS A 57 8.79 -4.30 -0.81
C LYS A 57 8.23 -4.49 0.61
N LYS A 58 7.13 -3.80 0.92
CA LYS A 58 6.32 -4.00 2.13
C LYS A 58 4.88 -4.31 1.72
N TYR A 59 4.18 -5.11 2.52
CA TYR A 59 2.75 -5.38 2.34
C TYR A 59 1.85 -4.31 2.98
N VAL A 60 2.40 -3.52 3.91
CA VAL A 60 1.71 -2.44 4.59
C VAL A 60 2.71 -1.30 4.80
N TYR A 61 2.25 -0.10 4.51
CA TYR A 61 2.90 1.16 4.80
C TYR A 61 2.01 1.96 5.77
N TRP A 62 2.58 2.49 6.85
CA TRP A 62 1.89 3.39 7.79
C TRP A 62 2.28 4.83 7.51
N ILE A 63 1.43 5.55 6.78
CA ILE A 63 1.72 6.90 6.32
C ILE A 63 1.73 7.87 7.49
N GLY A 64 2.79 8.68 7.58
CA GLY A 64 3.05 9.63 8.67
C GLY A 64 3.71 9.01 9.92
N PHE A 65 3.97 7.70 9.91
CA PHE A 65 4.51 6.97 11.08
C PHE A 65 5.70 6.06 10.74
N GLU A 66 6.09 5.95 9.46
CA GLU A 66 7.25 5.15 9.09
C GLU A 66 8.55 5.97 9.14
N PRO A 67 9.63 5.44 9.74
CA PRO A 67 10.90 6.15 9.84
C PRO A 67 11.55 6.42 8.48
N ASP A 68 11.17 5.67 7.43
CA ASP A 68 11.71 5.76 6.08
C ASP A 68 11.02 6.86 5.22
N GLU A 69 10.10 7.65 5.78
CA GLU A 69 9.41 8.76 5.09
C GLU A 69 10.20 10.09 5.08
N LYS A 70 11.31 10.20 5.83
CA LYS A 70 12.14 11.41 5.89
C LYS A 70 13.29 11.41 4.88
#